data_AF-A0A933MM31-F1
#
_entry.id   AF-A0A933MM31-F1
#
_cell.length_a   1.000
_cell.length_b   1.000
_cell.length_c   1.000
_cell.angle_alpha   90.00
_cell.angle_beta   90.00
_cell.angle_gamma   90.00
#
_symmetry.space_group_name_H-M   'P 1'
#
loop_
_entity.id
_entity.type
_entity.pdbx_description
1 polymer ?
#
loop_
_entity_poly.entity_id
_entity_poly.type
_entity_poly.pdbx_seq_one_letter_code
_entity_poly.pdbx_strand_id
1 'polypeptide(L)'
;MAHTVPIPPPGFDDLSMDEQVEYVQSLWERISARPEDVAVPDWHRAVIRERLAQLDANPQAGRPWSEVRGELLRKLRGIKR
;
A
#
# COMPACT_ATOMS: atom_id res chain seq x y z
N MET A 1 -26.13 12.93 -3.06
CA MET A 1 -26.82 11.64 -2.95
C MET A 1 -25.77 10.55 -3.16
N ALA A 2 -25.72 9.52 -2.32
CA ALA A 2 -24.75 8.44 -2.51
C ALA A 2 -25.22 7.57 -3.69
N HIS A 3 -24.49 7.60 -4.79
CA HIS A 3 -24.71 6.66 -5.88
C HIS A 3 -24.12 5.31 -5.47
N THR A 4 -24.96 4.30 -5.28
CA THR A 4 -24.52 2.94 -4.99
C THR A 4 -24.00 2.31 -6.28
N VAL A 5 -22.68 2.08 -6.36
CA VAL A 5 -22.07 1.33 -7.45
C VAL A 5 -22.21 -0.16 -7.13
N PRO A 6 -22.69 -1.02 -8.05
CA PRO A 6 -22.67 -2.47 -7.88
C PRO A 6 -21.24 -2.96 -7.64
N ILE A 7 -21.05 -3.92 -6.75
CA ILE A 7 -19.74 -4.52 -6.45
C ILE A 7 -19.79 -6.00 -6.85
N PRO A 8 -19.02 -6.43 -7.88
CA PRO A 8 -18.20 -5.61 -8.78
C PRO A 8 -19.04 -4.84 -9.82
N PRO A 9 -18.49 -3.81 -10.49
CA PRO A 9 -19.22 -3.08 -11.52
C PRO A 9 -19.60 -4.00 -12.70
N PRO A 10 -20.71 -3.73 -13.41
CA PRO A 10 -21.11 -4.54 -14.57
C PRO A 10 -19.99 -4.73 -15.58
N GLY A 11 -19.80 -5.97 -16.06
CA GLY A 11 -18.76 -6.35 -17.01
C GLY A 11 -17.38 -6.63 -16.40
N PHE A 12 -17.18 -6.41 -15.09
CA PHE A 12 -15.92 -6.74 -14.43
C PHE A 12 -15.64 -8.25 -14.39
N ASP A 13 -16.66 -9.06 -14.13
CA ASP A 13 -16.51 -10.52 -14.06
C ASP A 13 -16.31 -11.18 -15.43
N ASP A 14 -16.55 -10.45 -16.53
CA ASP A 14 -16.29 -10.91 -17.90
C ASP A 14 -14.82 -10.72 -18.32
N LEU A 15 -14.05 -9.94 -17.53
CA LEU A 15 -12.61 -9.73 -17.74
C LEU A 15 -11.82 -10.96 -17.31
N SER A 16 -10.72 -11.24 -18.01
CA SER A 16 -9.72 -12.18 -17.52
C SER A 16 -9.09 -11.69 -16.20
N MET A 17 -8.47 -12.60 -15.44
CA MET A 17 -7.82 -12.24 -14.17
C MET A 17 -6.78 -11.13 -14.34
N ASP A 18 -6.00 -11.16 -15.42
CA ASP A 18 -4.98 -10.15 -15.70
C ASP A 18 -5.63 -8.78 -15.99
N GLU A 19 -6.72 -8.76 -16.75
CA GLU A 19 -7.49 -7.54 -17.02
C GLU A 19 -8.20 -7.00 -15.78
N GLN A 20 -8.67 -7.85 -14.88
CA GLN A 20 -9.24 -7.44 -13.59
C GLN A 20 -8.19 -6.74 -12.72
N VAL A 21 -6.98 -7.30 -12.66
CA VAL A 21 -5.86 -6.70 -11.93
C VAL A 21 -5.50 -5.35 -12.55
N GLU A 22 -5.33 -5.28 -13.87
CA GLU A 22 -5.01 -4.04 -14.58
C GLU A 22 -6.08 -2.96 -14.38
N TYR A 23 -7.36 -3.35 -14.40
CA TYR A 23 -8.47 -2.46 -14.14
C TYR A 23 -8.41 -1.86 -12.73
N VAL A 24 -8.16 -2.69 -11.71
CA VAL A 24 -8.01 -2.22 -10.33
C VAL A 24 -6.80 -1.29 -10.19
N GLN A 25 -5.68 -1.59 -10.86
CA GLN A 25 -4.50 -0.72 -10.88
C GLN A 25 -4.80 0.63 -11.53
N SER A 26 -5.43 0.64 -12.70
CA SER A 26 -5.84 1.86 -13.40
C SER A 26 -6.76 2.75 -12.55
N LEU A 27 -7.69 2.14 -11.82
CA LEU A 27 -8.53 2.86 -10.85
C LEU A 27 -7.70 3.45 -9.71
N TRP A 28 -6.76 2.66 -9.17
CA TRP A 28 -5.88 3.10 -8.10
C TRP A 28 -4.97 4.25 -8.54
N GLU A 29 -4.42 4.22 -9.75
CA GLU A 29 -3.65 5.32 -10.33
C GLU A 29 -4.49 6.59 -10.42
N ARG A 30 -5.74 6.47 -10.87
CA ARG A 30 -6.66 7.61 -10.95
C ARG A 30 -7.00 8.20 -9.57
N ILE A 31 -7.20 7.35 -8.55
CA ILE A 31 -7.46 7.78 -7.17
C ILE A 31 -6.23 8.47 -6.58
N SER A 32 -5.06 7.86 -6.79
CA SER A 32 -3.79 8.33 -6.23
C SER A 32 -3.17 9.51 -6.99
N ALA A 33 -3.70 9.88 -8.16
CA ALA A 33 -3.29 11.05 -8.93
C ALA A 33 -3.52 12.40 -8.20
N ARG A 34 -4.38 12.42 -7.17
CA ARG A 34 -4.66 13.59 -6.32
C ARG A 34 -4.48 13.22 -4.84
N PRO A 35 -3.24 12.96 -4.40
CA PRO A 35 -2.98 12.52 -3.03
C PRO A 35 -3.43 13.55 -1.98
N GLU A 36 -3.51 14.83 -2.34
CA GLU A 36 -4.00 15.93 -1.49
C GLU A 36 -5.49 15.83 -1.15
N ASP A 37 -6.29 15.19 -2.00
CA ASP A 37 -7.73 14.98 -1.78
C ASP A 37 -7.98 13.87 -0.74
N VAL A 38 -6.96 13.06 -0.43
CA VAL A 38 -7.05 11.98 0.55
C VAL A 38 -6.77 12.55 1.94
N ALA A 39 -7.83 12.82 2.69
CA ALA A 39 -7.72 13.26 4.07
C ALA A 39 -6.95 12.21 4.90
N VAL A 40 -5.90 12.65 5.61
CA VAL A 40 -5.15 11.81 6.54
C VAL A 40 -5.92 11.74 7.87
N PRO A 41 -6.50 10.59 8.25
CA PRO A 41 -7.24 10.47 9.49
C PRO A 41 -6.33 10.72 10.70
N ASP A 42 -6.88 11.31 11.76
CA ASP A 42 -6.09 11.65 12.95
C ASP A 42 -5.43 10.43 13.60
N TRP A 43 -6.05 9.25 13.48
CA TRP A 43 -5.49 8.01 13.99
C TRP A 43 -4.23 7.57 13.23
N HIS A 44 -4.10 7.85 11.92
CA HIS A 44 -2.84 7.62 11.18
C HIS A 44 -1.71 8.44 11.81
N ARG A 45 -1.99 9.72 12.09
CA ARG A 45 -1.02 10.63 12.71
C ARG A 45 -0.64 10.17 14.12
N ALA A 46 -1.61 9.65 14.89
CA ALA A 46 -1.37 9.11 16.22
C ALA A 46 -0.40 7.92 16.18
N VAL A 47 -0.64 6.96 15.27
CA VAL A 47 0.25 5.80 15.09
C VAL A 47 1.67 6.22 14.70
N ILE A 48 1.81 7.20 13.80
CA ILE A 48 3.13 7.71 13.41
C ILE A 48 3.85 8.32 14.61
N ARG A 49 3.18 9.18 15.40
CA ARG A 49 3.77 9.77 16.60
C ARG A 49 4.20 8.72 17.62
N GLU A 50 3.35 7.72 17.87
CA GLU A 50 3.65 6.61 18.78
C GLU A 50 4.93 5.86 18.34
N ARG A 51 5.00 5.48 17.06
CA ARG A 51 6.15 4.73 16.52
C ARG A 51 7.45 5.55 16.52
N LEU A 52 7.36 6.85 16.25
CA LEU A 52 8.52 7.74 16.34
C LEU A 52 9.02 7.86 17.78
N ALA A 53 8.11 8.04 18.76
CA ALA A 53 8.49 8.10 20.17
C ALA A 53 9.13 6.78 20.66
N GLN A 54 8.65 5.63 20.18
CA GLN A 54 9.26 4.33 20.46
C GLN A 54 10.68 4.21 19.87
N LEU A 55 10.89 4.72 18.65
CA LEU A 55 12.21 4.74 18.02
C LEU A 55 13.17 5.70 18.74
N ASP A 56 12.70 6.86 19.17
CA ASP A 56 13.52 7.82 19.93
C ASP A 56 13.92 7.24 21.30
N ALA A 57 13.00 6.53 21.96
CA ALA A 57 13.26 5.86 23.23
C ALA A 57 14.19 4.63 23.10
N ASN A 58 14.16 3.95 21.95
CA ASN A 58 15.03 2.82 21.65
C ASN A 58 15.50 2.83 20.19
N PRO A 59 16.57 3.59 19.87
CA PRO A 59 17.06 3.72 18.49
C PRO A 59 17.50 2.40 17.85
N GLN A 60 17.84 1.40 18.65
CA GLN A 60 18.28 0.08 18.18
C GLN A 60 17.11 -0.87 17.87
N ALA A 61 15.86 -0.48 18.16
CA ALA A 61 14.67 -1.25 17.81
C ALA A 61 14.36 -1.21 16.30
N GLY A 62 14.85 -0.18 15.60
CA GLY A 62 14.68 -0.01 14.16
C GLY A 62 15.83 -0.58 13.35
N ARG A 63 15.56 -0.92 12.09
CA ARG A 63 16.59 -1.23 11.09
C ARG A 63 16.41 -0.34 9.86
N PRO A 64 17.48 0.15 9.24
CA PRO A 64 17.38 0.90 7.99
C PRO A 64 16.68 0.07 6.91
N TRP A 65 15.78 0.71 6.16
CA TRP A 65 15.05 0.05 5.09
C TRP A 65 15.97 -0.56 4.03
N SER A 66 17.11 0.08 3.74
CA SER A 66 18.11 -0.42 2.81
C SER A 66 18.66 -1.79 3.19
N GLU A 67 18.89 -2.04 4.49
CA GLU A 67 19.36 -3.33 4.99
C GLU A 67 18.31 -4.42 4.83
N VAL A 68 17.08 -4.14 5.26
CA VAL A 68 15.95 -5.08 5.17
C VAL A 68 15.66 -5.42 3.70
N ARG A 69 15.59 -4.39 2.84
CA ARG A 69 15.38 -4.56 1.39
C ARG A 69 16.51 -5.39 0.77
N GLY A 70 17.77 -5.11 1.13
CA GLY A 70 18.93 -5.85 0.63
C GLY A 70 18.88 -7.33 1.02
N GLU A 71 18.48 -7.62 2.25
CA GLU A 71 18.27 -8.99 2.75
C GLU A 71 17.18 -9.72 1.97
N LEU A 72 16.01 -9.10 1.78
CA LEU A 72 14.88 -9.67 1.03
C LEU A 72 15.26 -9.98 -0.42
N LEU A 73 15.91 -9.05 -1.11
CA LEU A 73 16.37 -9.25 -2.49
C LEU A 73 17.40 -10.39 -2.60
N ARG A 74 18.22 -10.59 -1.57
CA ARG A 74 19.16 -11.72 -1.53
C ARG A 74 18.41 -13.05 -1.38
N LYS A 75 17.43 -13.12 -0.48
CA LYS A 75 16.57 -14.31 -0.27
C LYS A 75 15.82 -14.68 -1.55
N LEU A 76 15.19 -13.70 -2.20
CA LEU A 76 14.46 -13.92 -3.46
C LEU A 76 15.35 -14.44 -4.60
N ARG A 77 16.62 -14.02 -4.66
CA ARG A 77 17.59 -14.54 -5.63
C ARG A 77 18.07 -15.96 -5.32
N GLY A 78 18.17 -16.31 -4.03
CA GLY A 78 18.53 -17.66 -3.59
C GLY A 78 17.43 -18.70 -3.85
N ILE A 79 16.16 -18.30 -3.80
CA ILE A 79 15.01 -19.17 -4.10
C ILE A 79 14.91 -19.52 -5.59
N LYS A 80 15.44 -18.67 -6.48
CA LYS A 80 15.42 -18.88 -7.94
C LYS A 80 16.56 -19.77 -8.46
N ARG A 81 17.40 -20.35 -7.58
CA ARG A 81 18.51 -21.24 -7.95
C ARG A 81 18.20 -22.69 -7.64
#